data_AF-A0A952UVR8-F1
#
_entry.id   AF-A0A952UVR8-F1
#
_cell.length_a   1.000
_cell.length_b   1.000
_cell.length_c   1.000
_cell.angle_alpha   90.00
_cell.angle_beta   90.00
_cell.angle_gamma   90.00
#
_symmetry.space_group_name_H-M   'P 1'
#
loop_
_entity.id
_entity.type
_entity.pdbx_description
1 polymer ?
#
loop_
_entity_poly.entity_id
_entity_poly.type
_entity_poly.pdbx_seq_one_letter_code
_entity_poly.pdbx_strand_id
1 'polypeptide(L)'
;MSDQGPPLHSPASAGDDVRADDDPAAEALPRGDGAPGAPGDPESSFEAPDAQPFDVPGGAEPPRATPDAAADIPEAPESALVSPPLVPPGSSLCMLVAALVLIASLVGKLLAPALPGVRAHFERWISLTETTAAVTSQGALVAGAVATGILLITTLRISSLSVFHRLTTAVLGAGVLTVLASAYQYRIRAESLLLVAIATSLLGVWASHRAAENPQTRGAALVVLAASLSSIIQVVGRALAGYASDNALPSLFDGARSLATLGLAVDVLALTIACLWLALPSPRRGAVPLALAALAATVVILASLSGSKPDASLFEVISSRVTAQLATHPAPWLPGALRAWVVLFGFGVVGAVLLSPGWRRLTAVVIALALLARGAADTPIYALSLLLAALLAPLAALMRGGHQADEVPVSRAPNSLPPAPGADAVR
;
A
#
# COMPACT_ATOMS: atom_id res chain seq x y z
N MET A 1 30.61 -28.16 -63.02
CA MET A 1 29.65 -28.42 -61.93
C MET A 1 29.25 -27.08 -61.39
N SER A 2 28.00 -26.75 -61.59
CA SER A 2 27.50 -25.38 -61.63
C SER A 2 27.16 -24.85 -60.25
N ASP A 3 27.68 -23.65 -60.00
CA ASP A 3 27.49 -22.79 -58.85
C ASP A 3 26.15 -22.04 -59.00
N GLN A 4 25.19 -22.30 -58.11
CA GLN A 4 23.92 -21.57 -58.05
C GLN A 4 23.84 -20.82 -56.72
N GLY A 5 24.23 -19.55 -56.76
CA GLY A 5 24.01 -18.61 -55.67
C GLY A 5 22.53 -18.22 -55.53
N PRO A 6 22.07 -17.87 -54.32
CA PRO A 6 20.69 -17.49 -54.06
C PRO A 6 20.36 -16.10 -54.63
N PRO A 7 19.09 -15.86 -55.03
CA PRO A 7 18.66 -14.60 -55.64
C PRO A 7 18.64 -13.45 -54.62
N LEU A 8 19.27 -12.35 -55.00
CA LEU A 8 19.17 -11.06 -54.32
C LEU A 8 17.77 -10.48 -54.51
N HIS A 9 17.00 -10.40 -53.42
CA HIS A 9 15.77 -9.61 -53.38
C HIS A 9 16.11 -8.12 -53.28
N SER A 10 15.76 -7.39 -54.33
CA SER A 10 15.79 -5.93 -54.41
C SER A 10 14.52 -5.36 -53.75
N PRO A 11 14.59 -4.51 -52.71
CA PRO A 11 13.43 -3.77 -52.26
C PRO A 11 13.21 -2.54 -53.16
N ALA A 12 12.01 -2.52 -53.74
CA ALA A 12 11.50 -1.49 -54.60
C ALA A 12 11.55 -0.09 -53.95
N SER A 13 12.10 0.85 -54.73
CA SER A 13 11.96 2.29 -54.58
C SER A 13 10.67 2.73 -55.26
N ALA A 14 9.69 3.19 -54.49
CA ALA A 14 8.58 4.07 -54.86
C ALA A 14 8.07 4.65 -53.53
N GLY A 15 8.13 5.94 -53.24
CA GLY A 15 7.80 7.07 -54.11
C GLY A 15 6.32 7.36 -53.91
N ASP A 16 5.99 8.18 -52.92
CA ASP A 16 4.77 8.99 -53.00
C ASP A 16 4.89 10.26 -52.15
N ASP A 17 4.81 11.35 -52.90
CA ASP A 17 4.70 12.73 -52.48
C ASP A 17 3.42 12.95 -51.68
N VAL A 18 3.52 13.48 -50.45
CA VAL A 18 2.39 14.16 -49.82
C VAL A 18 2.75 15.62 -49.63
N ARG A 19 2.17 16.39 -50.56
CA ARG A 19 2.06 17.84 -50.61
C ARG A 19 1.89 18.47 -49.22
N ALA A 20 2.73 19.45 -48.97
CA ALA A 20 2.36 20.65 -48.25
C ALA A 20 1.31 21.40 -49.09
N ASP A 21 0.19 21.76 -48.47
CA ASP A 21 -0.63 22.90 -48.88
C ASP A 21 -1.31 23.48 -47.63
N ASP A 22 -1.34 24.80 -47.66
CA ASP A 22 -1.73 25.76 -46.63
C ASP A 22 -3.20 25.68 -46.23
N ASP A 23 -3.50 25.99 -44.95
CA ASP A 23 -4.69 26.80 -44.63
C ASP A 23 -4.60 27.46 -43.23
N PRO A 24 -4.27 28.77 -43.14
CA PRO A 24 -4.43 29.57 -41.93
C PRO A 24 -5.56 30.59 -42.11
N ALA A 25 -6.79 30.22 -41.75
CA ALA A 25 -7.91 31.15 -41.61
C ALA A 25 -8.85 30.62 -40.51
N ALA A 26 -8.88 31.24 -39.34
CA ALA A 26 -9.86 32.27 -39.01
C ALA A 26 -11.26 31.70 -38.72
N GLU A 27 -11.50 31.28 -37.47
CA GLU A 27 -12.84 31.33 -36.88
C GLU A 27 -12.74 31.83 -35.43
N ALA A 28 -12.91 33.15 -35.32
CA ALA A 28 -13.36 33.82 -34.13
C ALA A 28 -14.85 33.54 -33.93
N LEU A 29 -15.30 33.41 -32.67
CA LEU A 29 -16.60 33.80 -32.09
C LEU A 29 -16.83 33.03 -30.77
N PRO A 30 -17.74 33.47 -29.87
CA PRO A 30 -17.78 34.77 -29.19
C PRO A 30 -17.69 34.62 -27.66
N ARG A 31 -17.24 35.71 -27.01
CA ARG A 31 -17.40 35.93 -25.56
C ARG A 31 -18.89 36.04 -25.22
N GLY A 32 -19.36 35.15 -24.34
CA GLY A 32 -20.67 35.27 -23.70
C GLY A 32 -20.54 36.01 -22.38
N ASP A 33 -20.97 37.28 -22.38
CA ASP A 33 -21.29 38.05 -21.18
C ASP A 33 -22.69 37.68 -20.66
N GLY A 34 -22.83 37.66 -19.34
CA GLY A 34 -24.09 37.63 -18.60
C GLY A 34 -24.03 36.67 -17.42
N ALA A 35 -24.40 37.01 -16.17
CA ALA A 35 -24.87 38.25 -15.55
C ALA A 35 -24.75 38.03 -14.01
N PRO A 36 -24.88 39.08 -13.18
CA PRO A 36 -24.71 39.02 -11.72
C PRO A 36 -26.05 38.86 -10.97
N GLY A 37 -26.00 38.26 -9.78
CA GLY A 37 -27.09 38.20 -8.80
C GLY A 37 -27.10 36.85 -8.07
N ALA A 38 -27.24 36.71 -6.76
CA ALA A 38 -27.57 37.63 -5.68
C ALA A 38 -27.12 36.98 -4.33
N PRO A 39 -27.08 37.74 -3.22
CA PRO A 39 -26.65 37.28 -1.90
C PRO A 39 -27.84 36.82 -1.01
N GLY A 40 -27.58 35.87 -0.12
CA GLY A 40 -28.47 35.41 0.96
C GLY A 40 -28.04 34.00 1.41
N ASP A 41 -27.88 33.64 2.67
CA ASP A 41 -28.18 34.26 3.96
C ASP A 41 -27.17 33.74 5.01
N PRO A 42 -26.92 34.47 6.10
CA PRO A 42 -26.18 33.98 7.25
C PRO A 42 -27.14 33.35 8.30
N GLU A 43 -26.54 32.69 9.28
CA GLU A 43 -27.16 32.31 10.57
C GLU A 43 -28.01 31.03 10.61
N SER A 44 -27.35 29.90 10.91
CA SER A 44 -27.95 28.86 11.73
C SER A 44 -27.13 28.69 13.01
N SER A 45 -27.66 29.30 14.07
CA SER A 45 -27.24 29.20 15.46
C SER A 45 -27.33 27.74 15.91
N PHE A 46 -26.17 27.11 16.15
CA PHE A 46 -26.11 25.79 16.76
C PHE A 46 -26.17 25.96 18.28
N GLU A 47 -27.37 25.76 18.82
CA GLU A 47 -27.68 25.77 20.25
C GLU A 47 -27.12 24.49 20.89
N ALA A 48 -26.15 24.64 21.79
CA ALA A 48 -25.55 23.54 22.52
C ALA A 48 -26.48 23.10 23.67
N PRO A 49 -26.82 21.80 23.82
CA PRO A 49 -27.64 21.35 24.93
C PRO A 49 -26.86 21.36 26.25
N ASP A 50 -27.46 21.99 27.26
CA ASP A 50 -27.02 22.05 28.64
C ASP A 50 -26.77 20.65 29.22
N ALA A 51 -25.55 20.44 29.73
CA ALA A 51 -25.18 19.26 30.51
C ALA A 51 -25.76 19.37 31.92
N GLN A 52 -26.76 18.54 32.21
CA GLN A 52 -27.28 18.33 33.56
C GLN A 52 -26.23 17.61 34.43
N PRO A 53 -25.98 18.06 35.68
CA PRO A 53 -25.11 17.38 36.62
C PRO A 53 -25.80 16.12 37.16
N PHE A 54 -25.11 14.98 37.04
CA PHE A 54 -25.55 13.70 37.59
C PHE A 54 -25.24 13.66 39.09
N ASP A 55 -26.29 13.78 39.92
CA ASP A 55 -26.22 13.49 41.36
C ASP A 55 -25.98 11.99 41.57
N VAL A 56 -24.87 11.65 42.25
CA VAL A 56 -24.57 10.30 42.73
C VAL A 56 -24.94 10.25 44.23
N PRO A 57 -26.02 9.55 44.61
CA PRO A 57 -26.35 9.37 46.02
C PRO A 57 -25.33 8.42 46.67
N GLY A 58 -24.72 8.89 47.74
CA GLY A 58 -23.87 8.09 48.61
C GLY A 58 -24.63 7.05 49.42
N GLY A 59 -23.86 6.13 50.00
CA GLY A 59 -24.27 5.35 51.17
C GLY A 59 -24.56 3.88 50.89
N ALA A 60 -23.51 3.06 50.84
CA ALA A 60 -23.61 1.65 51.22
C ALA A 60 -22.36 1.23 51.99
N GLU A 61 -22.58 0.86 53.25
CA GLU A 61 -21.64 0.38 54.26
C GLU A 61 -20.66 -0.69 53.76
N PRO A 62 -19.37 -0.64 54.19
CA PRO A 62 -18.47 -1.76 54.01
C PRO A 62 -18.84 -2.92 54.97
N PRO A 63 -18.87 -4.18 54.49
CA PRO A 63 -19.15 -5.34 55.32
C PRO A 63 -18.02 -5.62 56.32
N ARG A 64 -18.42 -5.90 57.56
CA ARG A 64 -17.56 -6.32 58.68
C ARG A 64 -16.89 -7.66 58.37
N ALA A 65 -15.56 -7.69 58.53
CA ALA A 65 -14.75 -8.90 58.49
C ALA A 65 -15.02 -9.77 59.72
N THR A 66 -15.36 -11.04 59.48
CA THR A 66 -15.35 -12.12 60.48
C THR A 66 -13.95 -12.75 60.53
N PRO A 67 -13.31 -12.85 61.70
CA PRO A 67 -12.05 -13.57 61.88
C PRO A 67 -12.35 -14.99 62.35
N ASP A 68 -12.31 -15.97 61.45
CA ASP A 68 -12.00 -17.37 61.78
C ASP A 68 -12.02 -18.24 60.50
N ALA A 69 -10.85 -18.54 59.97
CA ALA A 69 -10.59 -19.78 59.24
C ALA A 69 -9.08 -19.96 59.07
N ALA A 70 -8.61 -21.06 59.62
CA ALA A 70 -7.23 -21.49 59.70
C ALA A 70 -6.53 -21.63 58.34
N ALA A 71 -5.26 -21.20 58.34
CA ALA A 71 -4.12 -21.86 57.69
C ALA A 71 -4.40 -22.70 56.43
N ASP A 72 -4.54 -22.02 55.29
CA ASP A 72 -4.18 -22.58 53.99
C ASP A 72 -2.90 -21.89 53.53
N ILE A 73 -1.83 -22.67 53.39
CA ILE A 73 -0.57 -22.22 52.81
C ILE A 73 -0.88 -21.89 51.34
N PRO A 74 -0.69 -20.65 50.87
CA PRO A 74 -0.89 -20.34 49.47
C PRO A 74 0.17 -21.11 48.69
N GLU A 75 -0.25 -22.17 48.00
CA GLU A 75 0.55 -22.84 46.99
C GLU A 75 1.13 -21.75 46.10
N ALA A 76 2.46 -21.60 46.16
CA ALA A 76 3.17 -20.64 45.34
C ALA A 76 2.71 -20.87 43.90
N PRO A 77 2.23 -19.84 43.17
CA PRO A 77 1.67 -20.02 41.85
C PRO A 77 2.73 -20.72 41.02
N GLU A 78 2.51 -22.01 40.73
CA GLU A 78 3.36 -22.83 39.89
C GLU A 78 3.56 -22.05 38.61
N SER A 79 4.73 -21.42 38.53
CA SER A 79 5.42 -20.99 37.32
C SER A 79 4.44 -20.84 36.16
N ALA A 80 3.77 -19.69 36.10
CA ALA A 80 3.10 -19.22 34.90
C ALA A 80 4.16 -19.32 33.80
N LEU A 81 4.12 -20.43 33.07
CA LEU A 81 4.97 -20.74 31.94
C LEU A 81 4.75 -19.59 30.99
N VAL A 82 5.69 -18.63 31.04
CA VAL A 82 5.76 -17.48 30.14
C VAL A 82 5.83 -18.09 28.75
N SER A 83 4.66 -18.23 28.15
CA SER A 83 4.52 -18.83 26.84
C SER A 83 5.30 -17.91 25.92
N PRO A 84 6.31 -18.42 25.19
CA PRO A 84 7.14 -17.57 24.36
C PRO A 84 6.23 -16.76 23.42
N PRO A 85 6.51 -15.47 23.20
CA PRO A 85 5.66 -14.61 22.40
C PRO A 85 5.40 -15.27 21.06
N LEU A 86 4.13 -15.56 20.79
CA LEU A 86 3.69 -16.31 19.62
C LEU A 86 3.95 -15.44 18.38
N VAL A 87 5.17 -15.49 17.84
CA VAL A 87 5.49 -14.84 16.58
C VAL A 87 4.64 -15.55 15.52
N PRO A 88 3.80 -14.82 14.77
CA PRO A 88 2.95 -15.44 13.76
C PRO A 88 3.84 -16.19 12.78
N PRO A 89 3.55 -17.47 12.52
CA PRO A 89 4.25 -18.22 11.49
C PRO A 89 4.11 -17.46 10.17
N GLY A 90 5.24 -17.09 9.56
CA GLY A 90 5.29 -16.43 8.25
C GLY A 90 5.55 -14.92 8.25
N SER A 91 5.77 -14.25 9.40
CA SER A 91 6.14 -12.82 9.39
C SER A 91 7.44 -12.52 8.64
N SER A 92 8.47 -13.36 8.82
CA SER A 92 9.73 -13.29 8.09
C SER A 92 9.54 -13.54 6.60
N LEU A 93 8.68 -14.49 6.23
CA LEU A 93 8.34 -14.77 4.84
C LEU A 93 7.63 -13.58 4.19
N CYS A 94 6.66 -12.96 4.87
CA CYS A 94 5.96 -11.79 4.32
C CYS A 94 6.88 -10.58 4.17
N MET A 95 7.85 -10.41 5.08
CA MET A 95 8.91 -9.40 4.95
C MET A 95 9.82 -9.67 3.75
N LEU A 96 10.22 -10.94 3.55
CA LEU A 96 10.97 -11.35 2.37
C LEU A 96 10.18 -11.07 1.09
N VAL A 97 8.89 -11.41 1.05
CA VAL A 97 8.00 -11.12 -0.10
C VAL A 97 7.95 -9.61 -0.36
N ALA A 98 7.71 -8.78 0.65
CA ALA A 98 7.68 -7.33 0.48
C ALA A 98 9.01 -6.77 -0.07
N ALA A 99 10.15 -7.28 0.43
CA ALA A 99 11.47 -6.90 -0.06
C ALA A 99 11.70 -7.35 -1.51
N LEU A 100 11.32 -8.58 -1.87
CA LEU A 100 11.43 -9.09 -3.23
C LEU A 100 10.55 -8.30 -4.20
N VAL A 101 9.30 -7.97 -3.82
CA VAL A 101 8.40 -7.14 -4.63
C VAL A 101 8.99 -5.74 -4.82
N LEU A 102 9.57 -5.12 -3.78
CA LEU A 102 10.24 -3.83 -3.90
C LEU A 102 11.41 -3.89 -4.88
N ILE A 103 12.28 -4.88 -4.75
CA ILE A 103 13.44 -5.06 -5.65
C ILE A 103 12.97 -5.32 -7.08
N ALA A 104 12.01 -6.23 -7.27
CA ALA A 104 11.42 -6.53 -8.57
C ALA A 104 10.80 -5.28 -9.21
N SER A 105 10.16 -4.43 -8.42
CA SER A 105 9.57 -3.17 -8.89
C SER A 105 10.65 -2.18 -9.32
N LEU A 106 11.69 -1.98 -8.51
CA LEU A 106 12.79 -1.06 -8.82
C LEU A 106 13.55 -1.52 -10.09
N VAL A 107 13.90 -2.80 -10.17
CA VAL A 107 14.65 -3.33 -11.31
C VAL A 107 13.76 -3.43 -12.55
N GLY A 108 12.57 -4.02 -12.42
CA GLY A 108 11.69 -4.32 -13.56
C GLY A 108 10.93 -3.13 -14.12
N LYS A 109 10.50 -2.17 -13.27
CA LYS A 109 9.76 -0.99 -13.75
C LYS A 109 10.65 0.22 -14.01
N LEU A 110 11.73 0.41 -13.26
CA LEU A 110 12.56 1.60 -13.39
C LEU A 110 13.79 1.30 -14.22
N LEU A 111 14.63 0.37 -13.77
CA LEU A 111 15.98 0.23 -14.30
C LEU A 111 16.01 -0.47 -15.66
N ALA A 112 15.41 -1.66 -15.77
CA ALA A 112 15.42 -2.46 -16.99
C ALA A 112 14.91 -1.71 -18.24
N PRO A 113 13.75 -1.02 -18.22
CA PRO A 113 13.26 -0.32 -19.41
C PRO A 113 14.03 0.99 -19.72
N ALA A 114 14.87 1.49 -18.80
CA ALA A 114 15.63 2.71 -19.01
C ALA A 114 17.00 2.48 -19.69
N LEU A 115 17.54 1.26 -19.60
CA LEU A 115 18.89 0.93 -20.08
C LEU A 115 19.05 0.75 -21.61
N PRO A 116 18.08 0.21 -22.37
CA PRO A 116 18.23 0.01 -23.81
C PRO A 116 18.56 1.30 -24.55
N GLY A 117 19.68 1.35 -25.29
CA GLY A 117 20.10 2.53 -26.04
C GLY A 117 20.83 3.61 -25.23
N VAL A 118 21.37 3.30 -24.05
CA VAL A 118 22.25 4.23 -23.30
C VAL A 118 23.63 4.31 -23.96
N ARG A 119 24.34 3.19 -24.19
CA ARG A 119 25.59 3.09 -24.98
C ARG A 119 25.83 1.65 -25.48
N ALA A 120 26.55 1.48 -26.59
CA ALA A 120 26.87 0.21 -27.26
C ALA A 120 27.80 -0.77 -26.48
N HIS A 121 27.96 -0.59 -25.17
CA HIS A 121 28.81 -1.44 -24.31
C HIS A 121 28.07 -1.88 -23.03
N PHE A 122 26.75 -1.66 -22.94
CA PHE A 122 25.93 -1.98 -21.76
C PHE A 122 25.09 -3.24 -21.93
N GLU A 123 25.25 -4.01 -23.02
CA GLU A 123 24.51 -5.26 -23.28
C GLU A 123 24.55 -6.23 -22.08
N ARG A 124 25.71 -6.38 -21.43
CA ARG A 124 25.82 -7.26 -20.24
C ARG A 124 24.98 -6.76 -19.07
N TRP A 125 24.91 -5.44 -18.86
CA TRP A 125 24.10 -4.84 -17.81
C TRP A 125 22.61 -4.92 -18.13
N ILE A 126 22.22 -4.69 -19.37
CA ILE A 126 20.83 -4.86 -19.84
C ILE A 126 20.36 -6.29 -19.55
N SER A 127 21.10 -7.29 -20.05
CA SER A 127 20.78 -8.71 -19.82
C SER A 127 20.76 -9.09 -18.33
N LEU A 128 21.69 -8.55 -17.53
CA LEU A 128 21.71 -8.79 -16.09
C LEU A 128 20.47 -8.20 -15.40
N THR A 129 20.06 -6.99 -15.76
CA THR A 129 18.88 -6.34 -15.16
C THR A 129 17.58 -7.02 -15.56
N GLU A 130 17.45 -7.47 -16.81
CA GLU A 130 16.29 -8.24 -17.28
C GLU A 130 16.20 -9.59 -16.56
N THR A 131 17.33 -10.31 -16.46
CA THR A 131 17.38 -11.59 -15.74
C THR A 131 17.07 -11.40 -14.26
N THR A 132 17.63 -10.36 -13.64
CA THR A 132 17.39 -10.04 -12.23
C THR A 132 15.93 -9.66 -12.00
N ALA A 133 15.32 -8.85 -12.87
CA ALA A 133 13.90 -8.50 -12.81
C ALA A 133 13.01 -9.75 -12.94
N ALA A 134 13.32 -10.65 -13.87
CA ALA A 134 12.58 -11.89 -14.08
C ALA A 134 12.68 -12.81 -12.85
N VAL A 135 13.90 -13.08 -12.37
CA VAL A 135 14.14 -13.95 -11.21
C VAL A 135 13.49 -13.39 -9.94
N THR A 136 13.65 -12.09 -9.68
CA THR A 136 13.06 -11.45 -8.49
C THR A 136 11.54 -11.40 -8.57
N SER A 137 10.95 -11.14 -9.74
CA SER A 137 9.50 -11.16 -9.93
C SER A 137 8.92 -12.57 -9.75
N GLN A 138 9.55 -13.60 -10.33
CA GLN A 138 9.13 -14.99 -10.16
C GLN A 138 9.28 -15.45 -8.72
N GLY A 139 10.42 -15.12 -8.07
CA GLY A 139 10.64 -15.41 -6.66
C GLY A 139 9.61 -14.74 -5.75
N ALA A 140 9.28 -13.47 -6.01
CA ALA A 140 8.25 -12.74 -5.28
C ALA A 140 6.86 -13.38 -5.45
N LEU A 141 6.51 -13.82 -6.66
CA LEU A 141 5.23 -14.49 -6.94
C LEU A 141 5.14 -15.84 -6.21
N VAL A 142 6.18 -16.68 -6.29
CA VAL A 142 6.20 -17.99 -5.62
C VAL A 142 6.17 -17.82 -4.10
N ALA A 143 7.05 -16.98 -3.54
CA ALA A 143 7.09 -16.74 -2.10
C ALA A 143 5.78 -16.11 -1.60
N GLY A 144 5.18 -15.20 -2.38
CA GLY A 144 3.91 -14.57 -2.06
C GLY A 144 2.73 -15.54 -2.13
N ALA A 145 2.72 -16.46 -3.09
CA ALA A 145 1.70 -17.52 -3.18
C ALA A 145 1.78 -18.47 -1.98
N VAL A 146 2.99 -18.89 -1.58
CA VAL A 146 3.22 -19.70 -0.38
C VAL A 146 2.78 -18.95 0.87
N ALA A 147 3.16 -17.67 1.01
CA ALA A 147 2.75 -16.83 2.13
C ALA A 147 1.21 -16.69 2.20
N THR A 148 0.56 -16.51 1.05
CA THR A 148 -0.89 -16.43 0.95
C THR A 148 -1.54 -17.74 1.40
N GLY A 149 -1.04 -18.89 0.95
CA GLY A 149 -1.54 -20.20 1.37
C GLY A 149 -1.45 -20.41 2.89
N ILE A 150 -0.30 -20.06 3.50
CA ILE A 150 -0.10 -20.12 4.95
C ILE A 150 -1.10 -19.19 5.66
N LEU A 151 -1.24 -17.94 5.20
CA LEU A 151 -2.13 -16.96 5.81
C LEU A 151 -3.61 -17.35 5.68
N LEU A 152 -4.02 -17.94 4.56
CA LEU A 152 -5.38 -18.46 4.37
C LEU A 152 -5.66 -19.60 5.36
N ILE A 153 -4.76 -20.57 5.49
CA ILE A 153 -4.89 -21.66 6.46
C ILE A 153 -4.96 -21.11 7.89
N THR A 154 -4.08 -20.16 8.24
CA THR A 154 -4.10 -19.50 9.56
C THR A 154 -5.42 -18.76 9.79
N THR A 155 -5.92 -18.03 8.79
CA THR A 155 -7.21 -17.30 8.87
C THR A 155 -8.37 -18.27 9.12
N LEU A 156 -8.40 -19.42 8.46
CA LEU A 156 -9.42 -20.45 8.65
C LEU A 156 -9.39 -21.08 10.06
N ARG A 157 -8.19 -21.22 10.64
CA ARG A 157 -7.99 -21.82 11.98
C ARG A 157 -8.38 -20.91 13.13
N ILE A 158 -8.38 -19.59 12.93
CA ILE A 158 -8.69 -18.63 13.98
C ILE A 158 -10.22 -18.58 14.20
N SER A 159 -10.67 -19.10 15.34
CA SER A 159 -12.10 -19.15 15.71
C SER A 159 -12.68 -17.79 16.06
N SER A 160 -11.85 -16.81 16.46
CA SER A 160 -12.31 -15.45 16.77
C SER A 160 -12.77 -14.65 15.55
N LEU A 161 -12.44 -15.10 14.34
CA LEU A 161 -12.93 -14.51 13.10
C LEU A 161 -14.31 -15.07 12.75
N SER A 162 -15.21 -14.19 12.29
CA SER A 162 -16.54 -14.60 11.86
C SER A 162 -16.44 -15.65 10.73
N VAL A 163 -17.38 -16.60 10.71
CA VAL A 163 -17.44 -17.64 9.66
C VAL A 163 -17.50 -17.00 8.27
N PHE A 164 -18.29 -15.93 8.14
CA PHE A 164 -18.38 -15.16 6.91
C PHE A 164 -17.02 -14.58 6.49
N HIS A 165 -16.22 -14.05 7.43
CA HIS A 165 -14.86 -13.59 7.15
C HIS A 165 -13.94 -14.69 6.63
N ARG A 166 -13.98 -15.85 7.28
CA ARG A 166 -13.19 -17.02 6.90
C ARG A 166 -13.56 -17.53 5.51
N LEU A 167 -14.85 -17.60 5.20
CA LEU A 167 -15.32 -18.11 3.90
C LEU A 167 -14.99 -17.13 2.77
N THR A 168 -15.26 -15.84 2.94
CA THR A 168 -15.00 -14.83 1.91
C THR A 168 -13.50 -14.66 1.66
N THR A 169 -12.66 -14.63 2.70
CA THR A 169 -11.20 -14.57 2.53
C THR A 169 -10.65 -15.82 1.84
N ALA A 170 -11.13 -17.01 2.20
CA ALA A 170 -10.74 -18.26 1.56
C ALA A 170 -11.14 -18.32 0.08
N VAL A 171 -12.39 -17.99 -0.24
CA VAL A 171 -12.89 -18.02 -1.63
C VAL A 171 -12.16 -17.00 -2.50
N LEU A 172 -12.05 -15.75 -2.05
CA LEU A 172 -11.37 -14.71 -2.81
C LEU A 172 -9.86 -14.97 -2.92
N GLY A 173 -9.22 -15.40 -1.83
CA GLY A 173 -7.79 -15.73 -1.83
C GLY A 173 -7.45 -16.91 -2.74
N ALA A 174 -8.24 -17.99 -2.67
CA ALA A 174 -8.08 -19.13 -3.57
C ALA A 174 -8.35 -18.76 -5.04
N GLY A 175 -9.37 -17.93 -5.29
CA GLY A 175 -9.66 -17.41 -6.63
C GLY A 175 -8.49 -16.61 -7.21
N VAL A 176 -7.92 -15.69 -6.43
CA VAL A 176 -6.75 -14.90 -6.84
C VAL A 176 -5.54 -15.80 -7.10
N LEU A 177 -5.25 -16.78 -6.23
CA LEU A 177 -4.18 -17.74 -6.46
C LEU A 177 -4.39 -18.58 -7.72
N THR A 178 -5.64 -18.98 -7.99
CA THR A 178 -5.99 -19.74 -9.20
C THR A 178 -5.75 -18.91 -10.46
N VAL A 179 -6.16 -17.64 -10.45
CA VAL A 179 -5.88 -16.73 -11.57
C VAL A 179 -4.39 -16.44 -11.70
N LEU A 180 -3.64 -16.31 -10.60
CA LEU A 180 -2.18 -16.14 -10.66
C LEU A 180 -1.49 -17.38 -11.23
N ALA A 181 -1.94 -18.57 -10.86
CA ALA A 181 -1.41 -19.83 -11.38
C ALA A 181 -1.71 -19.97 -12.89
N SER A 182 -2.91 -19.58 -13.33
CA SER A 182 -3.23 -19.56 -14.76
C SER A 182 -2.46 -18.48 -15.51
N ALA A 183 -2.10 -17.37 -14.86
CA ALA A 183 -1.24 -16.30 -15.41
C ALA A 183 0.12 -16.79 -15.84
N TYR A 184 0.63 -17.77 -15.09
CA TYR A 184 1.93 -18.34 -15.33
C TYR A 184 1.93 -19.29 -16.53
N GLN A 185 0.79 -19.96 -16.78
CA GLN A 185 0.66 -20.97 -17.83
C GLN A 185 0.13 -20.40 -19.15
N TYR A 186 -0.76 -19.40 -19.08
CA TYR A 186 -1.48 -18.88 -20.23
C TYR A 186 -1.31 -17.35 -20.32
N ARG A 187 -1.32 -16.82 -21.56
CA ARG A 187 -1.47 -15.36 -21.77
C ARG A 187 -2.84 -14.95 -21.23
N ILE A 188 -2.86 -14.43 -20.02
CA ILE A 188 -4.09 -13.96 -19.38
C ILE A 188 -4.71 -12.82 -20.18
N ARG A 189 -6.03 -12.88 -20.33
CA ARG A 189 -6.83 -11.77 -20.84
C ARG A 189 -6.86 -10.65 -19.79
N ALA A 190 -6.77 -9.40 -20.24
CA ALA A 190 -6.81 -8.23 -19.36
C ALA A 190 -8.01 -8.23 -18.40
N GLU A 191 -9.14 -8.78 -18.84
CA GLU A 191 -10.38 -8.98 -18.07
C GLU A 191 -10.15 -9.77 -16.76
N SER A 192 -9.35 -10.84 -16.79
CA SER A 192 -9.12 -11.66 -15.60
C SER A 192 -8.23 -10.93 -14.58
N LEU A 193 -7.27 -10.12 -15.04
CA LEU A 193 -6.47 -9.27 -14.15
C LEU A 193 -7.34 -8.20 -13.49
N LEU A 194 -8.30 -7.64 -14.24
CA LEU A 194 -9.26 -6.68 -13.72
C LEU A 194 -10.14 -7.31 -12.62
N LEU A 195 -10.63 -8.53 -12.80
CA LEU A 195 -11.38 -9.25 -11.76
C LEU A 195 -10.54 -9.51 -10.51
N VAL A 196 -9.27 -9.88 -10.66
CA VAL A 196 -8.33 -10.06 -9.54
C VAL A 196 -8.09 -8.74 -8.80
N ALA A 197 -7.90 -7.64 -9.53
CA ALA A 197 -7.71 -6.33 -8.94
C ALA A 197 -8.95 -5.90 -8.14
N ILE A 198 -10.16 -6.10 -8.67
CA ILE A 198 -11.42 -5.81 -7.97
C ILE A 198 -11.55 -6.68 -6.72
N ALA A 199 -11.36 -8.00 -6.85
CA ALA A 199 -11.49 -8.95 -5.75
C ALA A 199 -10.54 -8.63 -4.59
N THR A 200 -9.26 -8.39 -4.88
CA THR A 200 -8.25 -8.05 -3.87
C THR A 200 -8.51 -6.69 -3.22
N SER A 201 -9.01 -5.72 -3.98
CA SER A 201 -9.34 -4.40 -3.45
C SER A 201 -10.57 -4.43 -2.53
N LEU A 202 -11.64 -5.13 -2.91
CA LEU A 202 -12.81 -5.32 -2.06
C LEU A 202 -12.44 -6.04 -0.76
N LEU A 203 -11.60 -7.06 -0.86
CA LEU A 203 -11.10 -7.77 0.31
C LEU A 203 -10.27 -6.85 1.22
N GLY A 204 -9.42 -5.98 0.64
CA GLY A 204 -8.64 -4.99 1.39
C GLY A 204 -9.50 -3.94 2.10
N VAL A 205 -10.52 -3.41 1.44
CA VAL A 205 -11.52 -2.51 2.07
C VAL A 205 -12.15 -3.21 3.27
N TRP A 206 -12.59 -4.45 3.10
CA TRP A 206 -13.24 -5.18 4.17
C TRP A 206 -12.31 -5.55 5.34
N ALA A 207 -11.09 -5.99 5.03
CA ALA A 207 -10.07 -6.29 6.01
C ALA A 207 -9.64 -5.05 6.82
N SER A 208 -9.62 -3.88 6.17
CA SER A 208 -9.26 -2.62 6.82
C SER A 208 -10.21 -2.25 7.95
N HIS A 209 -11.52 -2.51 7.80
CA HIS A 209 -12.51 -2.27 8.85
C HIS A 209 -12.16 -3.03 10.13
N ARG A 210 -11.86 -4.33 10.01
CA ARG A 210 -11.46 -5.16 11.16
C ARG A 210 -10.13 -4.72 11.77
N ALA A 211 -9.16 -4.35 10.93
CA ALA A 211 -7.88 -3.90 11.41
C ALA A 211 -7.93 -2.52 12.12
N ALA A 212 -8.95 -1.70 11.85
CA ALA A 212 -9.15 -0.39 12.46
C ALA A 212 -9.71 -0.46 13.90
N GLU A 213 -10.30 -1.59 14.29
CA GLU A 213 -10.86 -1.81 15.63
C GLU A 213 -9.76 -1.70 16.71
N ASN A 214 -8.54 -2.14 16.42
CA ASN A 214 -7.41 -2.01 17.33
C ASN A 214 -6.64 -0.68 17.11
N PRO A 215 -6.53 0.20 18.13
CA PRO A 215 -5.85 1.50 18.02
C PRO A 215 -4.43 1.42 17.46
N GLN A 216 -3.71 0.35 17.75
CA GLN A 216 -2.31 0.19 17.37
C GLN A 216 -2.10 -0.16 15.89
N THR A 217 -3.14 -0.69 15.22
CA THR A 217 -3.12 -1.08 13.80
C THR A 217 -3.89 -0.11 12.90
N ARG A 218 -4.55 0.91 13.46
CA ARG A 218 -5.31 1.93 12.70
C ARG A 218 -4.52 2.55 11.55
N GLY A 219 -3.25 2.89 11.77
CA GLY A 219 -2.40 3.44 10.71
C GLY A 219 -2.27 2.50 9.51
N ALA A 220 -2.01 1.21 9.76
CA ALA A 220 -1.94 0.22 8.69
C ALA A 220 -3.30 -0.03 8.03
N ALA A 221 -4.38 -0.08 8.82
CA ALA A 221 -5.74 -0.21 8.32
C ALA A 221 -6.09 0.92 7.34
N LEU A 222 -5.79 2.16 7.70
CA LEU A 222 -6.03 3.33 6.85
C LEU A 222 -5.19 3.30 5.57
N VAL A 223 -3.93 2.86 5.63
CA VAL A 223 -3.09 2.69 4.43
C VAL A 223 -3.65 1.60 3.51
N VAL A 224 -4.08 0.45 4.06
CA VAL A 224 -4.70 -0.63 3.29
C VAL A 224 -6.00 -0.14 2.64
N LEU A 225 -6.86 0.56 3.40
CA LEU A 225 -8.09 1.14 2.88
C LEU A 225 -7.82 2.09 1.71
N ALA A 226 -6.90 3.04 1.89
CA ALA A 226 -6.55 4.00 0.86
C ALA A 226 -5.94 3.32 -0.38
N ALA A 227 -5.04 2.33 -0.21
CA ALA A 227 -4.48 1.57 -1.32
C ALA A 227 -5.55 0.78 -2.09
N SER A 228 -6.51 0.16 -1.38
CA SER A 228 -7.62 -0.56 -1.99
C SER A 228 -8.58 0.37 -2.74
N LEU A 229 -8.92 1.53 -2.17
CA LEU A 229 -9.77 2.53 -2.84
C LEU A 229 -9.09 3.09 -4.08
N SER A 230 -7.81 3.46 -3.98
CA SER A 230 -7.02 3.92 -5.12
C SER A 230 -6.98 2.86 -6.24
N SER A 231 -6.75 1.60 -5.88
CA SER A 231 -6.78 0.48 -6.82
C SER A 231 -8.12 0.38 -7.55
N ILE A 232 -9.27 0.44 -6.86
CA ILE A 232 -10.60 0.43 -7.49
C ILE A 232 -10.74 1.60 -8.46
N ILE A 233 -10.42 2.82 -8.01
CA ILE A 233 -10.54 4.03 -8.82
C ILE A 233 -9.69 3.93 -10.10
N GLN A 234 -8.46 3.44 -9.99
CA GLN A 234 -7.55 3.30 -11.13
C GLN A 234 -7.98 2.19 -12.09
N VAL A 235 -8.50 1.06 -11.57
CA VAL A 235 -9.07 0.00 -12.41
C VAL A 235 -10.25 0.52 -13.22
N VAL A 236 -11.18 1.24 -12.59
CA VAL A 236 -12.32 1.87 -13.27
C VAL A 236 -11.84 2.91 -14.29
N GLY A 237 -10.87 3.75 -13.92
CA GLY A 237 -10.28 4.74 -14.81
C GLY A 237 -9.62 4.11 -16.06
N ARG A 238 -8.90 3.01 -15.91
CA ARG A 238 -8.30 2.28 -17.04
C ARG A 238 -9.33 1.60 -17.92
N ALA A 239 -10.34 0.97 -17.32
CA ALA A 239 -11.44 0.38 -18.08
C ALA A 239 -12.19 1.44 -18.91
N LEU A 240 -12.46 2.60 -18.30
CA LEU A 240 -13.10 3.72 -18.98
C LEU A 240 -12.21 4.30 -20.08
N ALA A 241 -10.91 4.43 -19.85
CA ALA A 241 -9.96 4.90 -20.85
C ALA A 241 -9.87 3.96 -22.06
N GLY A 242 -9.85 2.64 -21.82
CA GLY A 242 -9.88 1.64 -22.88
C GLY A 242 -11.16 1.76 -23.72
N TYR A 243 -12.32 1.78 -23.05
CA TYR A 243 -13.61 1.96 -23.72
C TYR A 243 -13.70 3.28 -24.50
N ALA A 244 -13.22 4.38 -23.92
CA ALA A 244 -13.19 5.69 -24.57
C ALA A 244 -12.28 5.70 -25.81
N SER A 245 -11.14 5.01 -25.75
CA SER A 245 -10.21 4.87 -26.86
C SER A 245 -10.82 4.07 -28.01
N ASP A 246 -11.47 2.94 -27.71
CA ASP A 246 -12.07 2.06 -28.72
C ASP A 246 -13.25 2.74 -29.44
N ASN A 247 -13.97 3.64 -28.76
CA ASN A 247 -15.13 4.34 -29.31
C ASN A 247 -14.84 5.80 -29.74
N ALA A 248 -13.59 6.25 -29.64
CA ALA A 248 -13.17 7.61 -29.93
C ALA A 248 -14.03 8.70 -29.24
N LEU A 249 -14.31 8.53 -27.94
CA LEU A 249 -15.16 9.43 -27.14
C LEU A 249 -14.31 10.33 -26.21
N PRO A 250 -14.03 11.59 -26.58
CA PRO A 250 -13.11 12.45 -25.81
C PRO A 250 -13.61 12.76 -24.39
N SER A 251 -14.92 12.95 -24.22
CA SER A 251 -15.53 13.26 -22.91
C SER A 251 -15.36 12.12 -21.89
N LEU A 252 -15.45 10.86 -22.32
CA LEU A 252 -15.18 9.71 -21.46
C LEU A 252 -13.70 9.61 -21.10
N PHE A 253 -12.81 10.01 -22.02
CA PHE A 253 -11.37 10.04 -21.75
C PHE A 253 -11.02 11.09 -20.68
N ASP A 254 -11.66 12.26 -20.70
CA ASP A 254 -11.52 13.28 -19.64
C ASP A 254 -12.07 12.79 -18.30
N GLY A 255 -13.17 12.01 -18.31
CA GLY A 255 -13.65 11.29 -17.14
C GLY A 255 -12.60 10.33 -16.58
N ALA A 256 -11.93 9.57 -17.46
CA ALA A 256 -10.87 8.64 -17.08
C ALA A 256 -9.63 9.36 -16.49
N ARG A 257 -9.26 10.53 -17.02
CA ARG A 257 -8.20 11.39 -16.45
C ARG A 257 -8.57 11.93 -15.07
N SER A 258 -9.84 12.27 -14.88
CA SER A 258 -10.37 12.74 -13.59
C SER A 258 -10.30 11.62 -12.54
N LEU A 259 -10.67 10.39 -12.91
CA LEU A 259 -10.50 9.21 -12.06
C LEU A 259 -9.02 8.93 -11.75
N ALA A 260 -8.12 9.02 -12.73
CA ALA A 260 -6.68 8.86 -12.47
C ALA A 260 -6.14 9.92 -11.50
N THR A 261 -6.68 11.14 -11.55
CA THR A 261 -6.32 12.24 -10.65
C THR A 261 -6.80 11.98 -9.22
N LEU A 262 -8.04 11.51 -9.08
CA LEU A 262 -8.59 11.09 -7.79
C LEU A 262 -7.80 9.91 -7.21
N GLY A 263 -7.46 8.90 -8.03
CA GLY A 263 -6.63 7.77 -7.62
C GLY A 263 -5.26 8.21 -7.10
N LEU A 264 -4.60 9.14 -7.81
CA LEU A 264 -3.34 9.73 -7.36
C LEU A 264 -3.49 10.50 -6.04
N ALA A 265 -4.58 11.24 -5.84
CA ALA A 265 -4.84 11.96 -4.60
C ALA A 265 -5.00 10.99 -3.41
N VAL A 266 -5.70 9.86 -3.62
CA VAL A 266 -5.83 8.80 -2.61
C VAL A 266 -4.48 8.11 -2.34
N ASP A 267 -3.63 7.92 -3.36
CA ASP A 267 -2.26 7.39 -3.18
C ASP A 267 -1.39 8.34 -2.33
N VAL A 268 -1.49 9.65 -2.57
CA VAL A 268 -0.77 10.67 -1.76
C VAL A 268 -1.25 10.65 -0.32
N LEU A 269 -2.56 10.46 -0.09
CA LEU A 269 -3.11 10.30 1.25
C LEU A 269 -2.55 9.04 1.94
N ALA A 270 -2.50 7.90 1.25
CA ALA A 270 -1.92 6.66 1.77
C ALA A 270 -0.44 6.84 2.16
N LEU A 271 0.34 7.52 1.31
CA LEU A 271 1.74 7.85 1.59
C LEU A 271 1.87 8.79 2.79
N THR A 272 1.01 9.79 2.91
CA THR A 272 1.01 10.74 4.03
C THR A 272 0.75 10.01 5.35
N ILE A 273 -0.25 9.13 5.39
CA ILE A 273 -0.56 8.30 6.56
C ILE A 273 0.63 7.40 6.93
N ALA A 274 1.29 6.78 5.94
CA ALA A 274 2.47 5.95 6.18
C ALA A 274 3.66 6.76 6.71
N CYS A 275 3.89 7.97 6.19
CA CYS A 275 4.92 8.88 6.67
C CYS A 275 4.65 9.30 8.13
N LEU A 276 3.40 9.67 8.45
CA LEU A 276 2.98 9.99 9.81
C LEU A 276 3.18 8.79 10.74
N TRP A 277 2.79 7.59 10.30
CA TRP A 277 2.98 6.36 11.08
C TRP A 277 4.45 6.09 11.40
N LEU A 278 5.37 6.36 10.46
CA LEU A 278 6.81 6.19 10.65
C LEU A 278 7.41 7.29 11.54
N ALA A 279 6.93 8.53 11.43
CA ALA A 279 7.46 9.68 12.15
C ALA A 279 6.98 9.78 13.60
N LEU A 280 5.71 9.47 13.88
CA LEU A 280 5.08 9.64 15.20
C LEU A 280 5.80 8.94 16.36
N PRO A 281 6.17 7.65 16.29
CA PRO A 281 6.81 6.97 17.43
C PRO A 281 8.23 7.45 17.73
N SER A 282 8.93 8.03 16.75
CA SER A 282 10.29 8.53 16.94
C SER A 282 10.64 9.51 15.80
N PRO A 283 10.44 10.83 16.00
CA PRO A 283 10.53 11.80 14.91
C PRO A 283 11.90 11.79 14.24
N ARG A 284 12.99 11.64 15.00
CA ARG A 284 14.34 11.56 14.43
C ARG A 284 14.56 10.29 13.59
N ARG A 285 14.19 9.11 14.10
CA ARG A 285 14.41 7.84 13.38
C ARG A 285 13.47 7.67 12.18
N GLY A 286 12.29 8.29 12.22
CA GLY A 286 11.35 8.29 11.10
C GLY A 286 11.63 9.38 10.07
N ALA A 287 12.00 10.60 10.50
CA ALA A 287 12.21 11.72 9.58
C ALA A 287 13.46 11.56 8.73
N VAL A 288 14.55 11.00 9.25
CA VAL A 288 15.80 10.81 8.48
C VAL A 288 15.58 9.96 7.22
N PRO A 289 15.03 8.73 7.29
CA PRO A 289 14.82 7.94 6.08
C PRO A 289 13.76 8.54 5.14
N LEU A 290 12.75 9.25 5.68
CA LEU A 290 11.79 9.98 4.85
C LEU A 290 12.43 11.15 4.10
N ALA A 291 13.31 11.92 4.76
CA ALA A 291 14.04 13.02 4.13
C ALA A 291 15.00 12.48 3.06
N LEU A 292 15.67 11.35 3.32
CA LEU A 292 16.52 10.69 2.32
C LEU A 292 15.70 10.18 1.13
N ALA A 293 14.53 9.58 1.37
CA ALA A 293 13.62 9.14 0.31
C ALA A 293 13.13 10.33 -0.55
N ALA A 294 12.74 11.42 0.09
CA ALA A 294 12.31 12.64 -0.60
C ALA A 294 13.45 13.27 -1.41
N LEU A 295 14.64 13.37 -0.82
CA LEU A 295 15.84 13.89 -1.47
C LEU A 295 16.20 13.04 -2.69
N ALA A 296 16.23 11.72 -2.56
CA ALA A 296 16.53 10.80 -3.66
C ALA A 296 15.52 10.95 -4.80
N ALA A 297 14.21 11.01 -4.50
CA ALA A 297 13.18 11.26 -5.51
C ALA A 297 13.39 12.61 -6.21
N THR A 298 13.64 13.68 -5.45
CA THR A 298 13.90 15.02 -6.00
C THR A 298 15.14 15.05 -6.90
N VAL A 299 16.24 14.40 -6.50
CA VAL A 299 17.47 14.31 -7.32
C VAL A 299 17.20 13.62 -8.65
N VAL A 300 16.46 12.51 -8.65
CA VAL A 300 16.09 11.81 -9.90
C VAL A 300 15.23 12.70 -10.80
N ILE A 301 14.26 13.42 -10.23
CA ILE A 301 13.42 14.35 -11.02
C ILE A 301 14.25 15.50 -11.59
N LEU A 302 15.12 16.13 -10.80
CA LEU A 302 15.97 17.22 -11.30
C LEU A 302 16.90 16.73 -12.42
N ALA A 303 17.51 15.55 -12.26
CA ALA A 303 18.32 14.93 -13.29
C ALA A 303 17.52 14.62 -14.57
N SER A 304 16.27 14.18 -14.43
CA SER A 304 15.38 13.87 -15.56
C SER A 304 15.13 15.09 -16.47
N LEU A 305 15.11 16.31 -15.90
CA LEU A 305 14.87 17.55 -16.64
C LEU A 305 16.05 17.95 -17.53
N SER A 306 17.26 17.49 -17.19
CA SER A 306 18.47 17.71 -18.01
C SER A 306 18.73 16.59 -19.02
N GLY A 307 18.02 15.47 -18.94
CA GLY A 307 18.30 14.26 -19.73
C GLY A 307 18.09 14.36 -21.25
N SER A 308 17.53 15.47 -21.74
CA SER A 308 17.34 15.74 -23.18
C SER A 308 18.45 16.61 -23.78
N LYS A 309 19.38 17.12 -22.97
CA LYS A 309 20.48 17.97 -23.44
C LYS A 309 21.53 17.13 -24.19
N PRO A 310 22.21 17.68 -25.21
CA PRO A 310 23.27 16.99 -25.94
C PRO A 310 24.40 16.47 -25.03
N ASP A 311 24.73 17.24 -24.00
CA ASP A 311 25.80 16.93 -23.03
C ASP A 311 25.29 16.21 -21.77
N ALA A 312 24.07 15.65 -21.81
CA ALA A 312 23.48 15.00 -20.64
C ALA A 312 24.34 13.81 -20.18
N SER A 313 24.60 13.77 -18.87
CA SER A 313 25.28 12.66 -18.23
C SER A 313 24.45 11.37 -18.31
N LEU A 314 25.10 10.22 -18.18
CA LEU A 314 24.44 8.91 -18.20
C LEU A 314 23.32 8.81 -17.14
N PHE A 315 23.51 9.41 -15.97
CA PHE A 315 22.50 9.44 -14.92
C PHE A 315 21.27 10.27 -15.29
N GLU A 316 21.45 11.41 -15.95
CA GLU A 316 20.35 12.26 -16.42
C GLU A 316 19.54 11.58 -17.53
N VAL A 317 20.21 10.90 -18.46
CA VAL A 317 19.56 10.11 -19.53
C VAL A 317 18.78 8.92 -18.95
N ILE A 318 19.35 8.19 -18.00
CA ILE A 318 18.62 7.09 -17.34
C ILE A 318 17.44 7.66 -16.55
N SER A 319 17.64 8.75 -15.81
CA SER A 319 16.57 9.38 -15.02
C SER A 319 15.42 9.86 -15.90
N SER A 320 15.69 10.49 -17.05
CA SER A 320 14.65 10.93 -17.99
C SER A 320 13.83 9.74 -18.51
N ARG A 321 14.48 8.64 -18.85
CA ARG A 321 13.81 7.41 -19.29
C ARG A 321 13.01 6.74 -18.18
N VAL A 322 13.57 6.64 -16.97
CA VAL A 322 12.84 6.15 -15.79
C VAL A 322 11.57 6.96 -15.58
N THR A 323 11.65 8.30 -15.62
CA THR A 323 10.47 9.15 -15.43
C THR A 323 9.45 9.02 -16.57
N ALA A 324 9.90 8.78 -17.80
CA ALA A 324 9.03 8.53 -18.93
C ALA A 324 8.28 7.19 -18.78
N GLN A 325 8.95 6.14 -18.30
CA GLN A 325 8.34 4.82 -18.04
C GLN A 325 7.35 4.83 -16.87
N LEU A 326 7.49 5.79 -15.95
CA LEU A 326 6.52 6.01 -14.87
C LEU A 326 5.23 6.71 -15.35
N ALA A 327 5.15 7.15 -16.61
CA ALA A 327 3.94 7.73 -17.15
C ALA A 327 2.85 6.66 -17.28
N THR A 328 1.79 6.78 -16.48
CA THR A 328 0.60 5.95 -16.57
C THR A 328 -0.41 6.52 -17.57
N HIS A 329 -1.16 5.63 -18.21
CA HIS A 329 -2.31 5.95 -19.05
C HIS A 329 -3.61 5.46 -18.37
N PRO A 330 -4.68 6.30 -18.28
CA PRO A 330 -4.71 7.71 -18.65
C PRO A 330 -3.86 8.58 -17.70
N ALA A 331 -3.24 9.63 -18.24
CA ALA A 331 -2.44 10.55 -17.43
C ALA A 331 -3.37 11.46 -16.58
N PRO A 332 -3.14 11.59 -15.26
CA PRO A 332 -3.86 12.55 -14.44
C PRO A 332 -3.54 14.00 -14.86
N TRP A 333 -4.37 14.95 -14.41
CA TRP A 333 -4.24 16.38 -14.70
C TRP A 333 -2.99 17.05 -14.08
N LEU A 334 -2.15 16.30 -13.39
CA LEU A 334 -0.95 16.81 -12.73
C LEU A 334 0.29 16.73 -13.63
N PRO A 335 1.27 17.65 -13.47
CA PRO A 335 2.53 17.61 -14.18
C PRO A 335 3.23 16.25 -14.03
N GLY A 336 3.79 15.73 -15.12
CA GLY A 336 4.49 14.43 -15.15
C GLY A 336 5.57 14.29 -14.08
N ALA A 337 6.35 15.35 -13.85
CA ALA A 337 7.40 15.39 -12.84
C ALA A 337 6.87 15.14 -11.42
N LEU A 338 5.74 15.74 -11.05
CA LEU A 338 5.14 15.55 -9.72
C LEU A 338 4.61 14.12 -9.56
N ARG A 339 4.02 13.55 -10.62
CA ARG A 339 3.57 12.15 -10.63
C ARG A 339 4.74 11.18 -10.41
N ALA A 340 5.80 11.36 -11.19
CA ALA A 340 7.02 10.55 -11.06
C ALA A 340 7.66 10.71 -9.66
N TRP A 341 7.67 11.94 -9.11
CA TRP A 341 8.16 12.20 -7.76
C TRP A 341 7.39 11.39 -6.71
N VAL A 342 6.05 11.41 -6.76
CA VAL A 342 5.19 10.65 -5.83
C VAL A 342 5.45 9.13 -5.95
N VAL A 343 5.66 8.62 -7.15
CA VAL A 343 5.97 7.20 -7.35
C VAL A 343 7.34 6.85 -6.75
N LEU A 344 8.39 7.60 -7.07
CA LEU A 344 9.75 7.39 -6.57
C LEU A 344 9.83 7.54 -5.05
N PHE A 345 9.23 8.61 -4.51
CA PHE A 345 9.13 8.83 -3.08
C PHE A 345 8.45 7.66 -2.38
N GLY A 346 7.35 7.15 -2.94
CA GLY A 346 6.67 6.01 -2.36
C GLY A 346 7.51 4.72 -2.31
N PHE A 347 8.39 4.45 -3.29
CA PHE A 347 9.35 3.34 -3.18
C PHE A 347 10.34 3.56 -2.03
N GLY A 348 10.81 4.80 -1.84
CA GLY A 348 11.65 5.17 -0.70
C GLY A 348 10.92 5.01 0.64
N VAL A 349 9.65 5.39 0.74
CA VAL A 349 8.82 5.18 1.93
C VAL A 349 8.64 3.68 2.24
N VAL A 350 8.40 2.85 1.23
CA VAL A 350 8.33 1.39 1.42
C VAL A 350 9.63 0.85 2.00
N GLY A 351 10.78 1.26 1.46
CA GLY A 351 12.10 0.89 1.99
C GLY A 351 12.28 1.34 3.44
N ALA A 352 11.92 2.59 3.76
CA ALA A 352 11.98 3.14 5.11
C ALA A 352 11.09 2.38 6.11
N VAL A 353 9.89 1.98 5.69
CA VAL A 353 8.96 1.17 6.49
C VAL A 353 9.53 -0.22 6.75
N LEU A 354 10.10 -0.89 5.74
CA LEU A 354 10.71 -2.21 5.87
C LEU A 354 11.94 -2.22 6.80
N LEU A 355 12.67 -1.12 6.87
CA LEU A 355 13.82 -0.95 7.76
C LEU A 355 13.44 -0.56 9.20
N SER A 356 12.14 -0.39 9.50
CA SER A 356 11.69 0.01 10.84
C SER A 356 11.93 -1.07 11.91
N PRO A 357 12.32 -0.71 13.15
CA PRO A 357 12.73 -1.65 14.18
C PRO A 357 11.59 -2.50 14.82
N GLY A 358 12.02 -3.61 15.45
CA GLY A 358 11.37 -4.93 15.58
C GLY A 358 9.94 -5.06 16.12
N TRP A 359 9.50 -4.23 17.05
CA TRP A 359 8.21 -4.38 17.72
C TRP A 359 6.98 -4.06 16.83
N ARG A 360 7.20 -3.40 15.69
CA ARG A 360 6.13 -3.04 14.73
C ARG A 360 6.23 -3.76 13.40
N ARG A 361 7.07 -4.81 13.32
CA ARG A 361 7.41 -5.48 12.05
C ARG A 361 6.21 -5.90 11.22
N LEU A 362 5.19 -6.50 11.83
CA LEU A 362 4.04 -6.98 11.07
C LEU A 362 3.21 -5.83 10.49
N THR A 363 2.96 -4.79 11.29
CA THR A 363 2.29 -3.56 10.83
C THR A 363 3.09 -2.87 9.73
N ALA A 364 4.42 -2.85 9.84
CA ALA A 364 5.31 -2.33 8.80
C ALA A 364 5.18 -3.14 7.50
N VAL A 365 5.17 -4.47 7.58
CA VAL A 365 4.99 -5.35 6.40
C VAL A 365 3.63 -5.11 5.73
N VAL A 366 2.55 -4.95 6.51
CA VAL A 366 1.21 -4.62 5.97
C VAL A 366 1.25 -3.29 5.21
N ILE A 367 1.84 -2.24 5.82
CA ILE A 367 1.97 -0.93 5.18
C ILE A 367 2.82 -1.02 3.91
N ALA A 368 3.96 -1.70 3.97
CA ALA A 368 4.86 -1.86 2.82
C ALA A 368 4.17 -2.57 1.65
N LEU A 369 3.49 -3.68 1.90
CA LEU A 369 2.75 -4.43 0.88
C LEU A 369 1.59 -3.62 0.28
N ALA A 370 0.83 -2.89 1.11
CA ALA A 370 -0.24 -2.02 0.64
C ALA A 370 0.29 -0.87 -0.22
N LEU A 371 1.40 -0.24 0.18
CA LEU A 371 2.04 0.83 -0.58
C LEU A 371 2.70 0.34 -1.88
N LEU A 372 3.15 -0.91 -1.94
CA LEU A 372 3.63 -1.52 -3.19
C LEU A 372 2.47 -1.77 -4.15
N ALA A 373 1.30 -2.16 -3.63
CA ALA A 373 0.12 -2.40 -4.44
C ALA A 373 -0.56 -1.14 -5.01
N ARG A 374 -0.24 0.03 -4.47
CA ARG A 374 -0.92 1.29 -4.77
C ARG A 374 -0.94 1.56 -6.28
N GLY A 375 -2.14 1.79 -6.81
CA GLY A 375 -2.35 2.12 -8.21
C GLY A 375 -1.88 1.12 -9.25
N ALA A 376 -1.55 -0.12 -8.89
CA ALA A 376 -1.00 -1.09 -9.84
C ALA A 376 -1.54 -2.51 -9.68
N ALA A 377 -2.73 -2.68 -9.07
CA ALA A 377 -3.32 -3.99 -8.82
C ALA A 377 -3.68 -4.79 -10.09
N ASP A 378 -3.59 -4.17 -11.27
CA ASP A 378 -3.68 -4.84 -12.57
C ASP A 378 -2.47 -5.72 -12.89
N THR A 379 -1.33 -5.54 -12.20
CA THR A 379 -0.20 -6.49 -12.31
C THR A 379 -0.33 -7.58 -11.25
N PRO A 380 -0.15 -8.88 -11.61
CA PRO A 380 -0.23 -10.01 -10.69
C PRO A 380 0.54 -9.85 -9.37
N ILE A 381 1.78 -9.32 -9.43
CA ILE A 381 2.64 -9.14 -8.26
C ILE A 381 2.07 -8.13 -7.25
N TYR A 382 1.45 -7.06 -7.73
CA TYR A 382 0.87 -6.01 -6.90
C TYR A 382 -0.48 -6.43 -6.34
N ALA A 383 -1.31 -7.13 -7.12
CA ALA A 383 -2.53 -7.76 -6.62
C ALA A 383 -2.23 -8.73 -5.47
N LEU A 384 -1.19 -9.57 -5.63
CA LEU A 384 -0.73 -10.48 -4.59
C LEU A 384 -0.26 -9.72 -3.35
N SER A 385 0.46 -8.61 -3.51
CA SER A 385 0.87 -7.77 -2.38
C SER A 385 -0.34 -7.15 -1.64
N LEU A 386 -1.37 -6.71 -2.37
CA LEU A 386 -2.61 -6.20 -1.76
C LEU A 386 -3.37 -7.30 -1.00
N LEU A 387 -3.45 -8.49 -1.59
CA LEU A 387 -4.05 -9.67 -0.96
C LEU A 387 -3.33 -10.02 0.34
N LEU A 388 -2.00 -10.09 0.33
CA LEU A 388 -1.20 -10.35 1.52
C LEU A 388 -1.39 -9.27 2.58
N ALA A 389 -1.42 -7.99 2.19
CA ALA A 389 -1.71 -6.89 3.11
C ALA A 389 -3.11 -7.04 3.74
N ALA A 390 -4.13 -7.38 2.94
CA ALA A 390 -5.49 -7.60 3.40
C ALA A 390 -5.60 -8.79 4.37
N LEU A 391 -4.88 -9.88 4.13
CA LEU A 391 -4.88 -11.04 5.04
C LEU A 391 -4.09 -10.77 6.33
N LEU A 392 -2.96 -10.05 6.24
CA LEU A 392 -2.12 -9.75 7.40
C LEU A 392 -2.71 -8.68 8.32
N ALA A 393 -3.44 -7.70 7.79
CA ALA A 393 -4.00 -6.60 8.57
C ALA A 393 -4.88 -7.03 9.77
N PRO A 394 -5.89 -7.90 9.61
CA PRO A 394 -6.70 -8.37 10.73
C PRO A 394 -5.90 -9.26 11.70
N LEU A 395 -4.97 -10.08 11.18
CA LEU A 395 -4.08 -10.89 12.01
C LEU A 395 -3.18 -10.01 12.91
N ALA A 396 -2.69 -8.88 12.36
CA ALA A 396 -1.94 -7.87 13.10
C ALA A 396 -2.72 -7.35 14.30
N ALA A 397 -4.01 -7.06 14.10
CA ALA A 397 -4.89 -6.51 15.12
C ALA A 397 -5.14 -7.52 16.24
N LEU A 398 -5.36 -8.79 15.89
CA LEU A 398 -5.62 -9.86 16.85
C LEU A 398 -4.42 -10.15 17.75
N MET A 399 -3.21 -10.24 17.18
CA MET A 399 -2.00 -10.56 17.96
C MET A 399 -1.65 -9.48 18.99
N ARG A 400 -1.93 -8.22 18.66
CA ARG A 400 -1.72 -7.12 19.61
C ARG A 400 -2.79 -7.05 20.69
N GLY A 401 -4.02 -7.46 20.38
CA GLY A 401 -5.10 -7.54 21.36
C GLY A 401 -4.79 -8.55 22.47
N GLY A 402 -4.18 -9.69 22.13
CA GLY A 402 -3.82 -10.73 23.12
C GLY A 402 -2.80 -10.25 24.16
N HIS A 403 -1.72 -9.57 23.74
CA HIS A 403 -0.71 -9.06 24.67
C HIS A 403 -1.28 -8.05 25.67
N GLN A 404 -2.24 -7.22 25.25
CA GLN A 404 -2.81 -6.21 26.12
C GLN A 404 -3.74 -6.79 27.18
N ALA A 405 -4.38 -7.95 26.91
CA ALA A 405 -5.19 -8.66 27.89
C ALA A 405 -4.34 -9.31 28.99
N ASP A 406 -3.16 -9.81 28.64
CA ASP A 406 -2.21 -10.40 29.60
C ASP A 406 -1.46 -9.33 30.42
N GLU A 407 -1.25 -8.14 29.85
CA GLU A 407 -0.58 -7.01 30.52
C GLU A 407 -1.51 -6.15 31.39
N VAL A 408 -2.85 -6.36 31.39
CA VAL A 408 -3.70 -5.74 32.41
C VAL A 408 -3.13 -6.20 33.74
N PRO A 409 -2.45 -5.32 34.50
CA PRO A 409 -1.81 -5.75 35.73
C PRO A 409 -2.95 -6.31 36.55
N VAL A 410 -2.89 -7.59 36.90
CA VAL A 410 -3.72 -8.16 37.96
C VAL A 410 -3.56 -7.16 39.07
N SER A 411 -4.59 -6.33 39.22
CA SER A 411 -4.56 -5.14 40.04
C SER A 411 -3.97 -5.63 41.34
N ARG A 412 -2.75 -5.16 41.66
CA ARG A 412 -2.14 -5.41 42.96
C ARG A 412 -3.30 -5.20 43.90
N ALA A 413 -3.80 -6.28 44.49
CA ALA A 413 -4.83 -6.17 45.48
C ALA A 413 -4.34 -5.06 46.41
N PRO A 414 -5.17 -4.08 46.79
CA PRO A 414 -4.82 -3.08 47.77
C PRO A 414 -4.63 -3.75 49.14
N ASN A 415 -3.69 -4.69 49.23
CA ASN A 415 -3.22 -5.43 50.37
C ASN A 415 -1.86 -4.85 50.73
N SER A 416 -1.89 -3.59 51.13
CA SER A 416 -1.24 -3.21 52.36
C SER A 416 -2.10 -2.09 52.94
N LEU A 417 -3.07 -2.51 53.76
CA LEU A 417 -3.52 -1.65 54.84
C LEU A 417 -2.25 -1.05 55.48
N PRO A 418 -2.16 0.29 55.63
CA PRO A 418 -1.04 0.88 56.35
C PRO A 418 -0.92 0.18 57.71
N PRO A 419 0.30 -0.19 58.14
CA PRO A 419 0.49 -0.80 59.46
C PRO A 419 -0.16 0.11 60.49
N ALA A 420 -1.03 -0.46 61.33
CA ALA A 420 -1.71 0.29 62.38
C ALA A 420 -0.65 1.05 63.21
N PRO A 421 -0.79 2.37 63.40
CA PRO A 421 0.16 3.14 64.20
C PRO A 421 0.25 2.53 65.60
N GLY A 422 1.49 2.28 66.01
CA GLY A 422 1.87 1.44 67.12
C GLY A 422 1.22 1.78 68.45
N ALA A 423 0.91 0.71 69.17
CA ALA A 423 0.58 0.65 70.59
C ALA A 423 1.85 0.69 71.48
N ASP A 424 2.87 1.48 71.12
CA ASP A 424 4.12 1.58 71.88
C ASP A 424 4.18 2.88 72.71
N ALA A 425 3.22 3.03 73.64
CA ALA A 425 3.25 4.08 74.65
C ALA A 425 2.85 3.55 76.04
N VAL A 426 3.59 2.56 76.56
CA VAL A 426 3.65 2.27 78.00
C VAL A 426 5.08 1.90 78.39
N ARG A 427 5.81 2.88 78.93
CA ARG A 427 6.80 2.69 79.99
C ARG A 427 6.82 3.91 80.89
#